data_AF-A0A0U5FS26-F1
#
_entry.id   AF-A0A0U5FS26-F1
#
_cell.length_a   1.000
_cell.length_b   1.000
_cell.length_c   1.000
_cell.angle_alpha   90.00
_cell.angle_beta   90.00
_cell.angle_gamma   90.00
#
_symmetry.space_group_name_H-M   'P 1'
#
loop_
_entity.id
_entity.type
_entity.pdbx_description
1 polymer ?
#
loop_
_entity_poly.entity_id
_entity_poly.type
_entity_poly.pdbx_seq_one_letter_code
_entity_poly.pdbx_strand_id
1 'polypeptide(L)'
;MADNAGLDPHMIPKVNAFVKKLHRDVYPAVDPRRPDHFQAGKIVVITVICCIFRSGVVRAIAPLDRSANDLAETEELIRKINPVTQACDEIVDRFGVPRVLINNAGALESADTILDSDIESWWETHDVNIKGTLTATQTFLRKVGSTPSRPTTIINLTSDASLGGIPRFSSYSISKMANTKLTPYLQVEHPTITSLCIDPGVVEMSWTDIEALQSPLLLGRDIYELVGAVGIWVASEDKSFLSGRYLSINWDVEELQARRRRFSRRIG
;
A
#
# COMPACT_ATOMS: atom_id res chain seq x y z
N MET A 1 33.41 -4.91 -2.53
CA MET A 1 32.26 -4.09 -2.96
C MET A 1 32.16 -4.27 -4.46
N ALA A 2 31.06 -4.86 -4.96
CA ALA A 2 30.86 -4.98 -6.41
C ALA A 2 30.65 -3.57 -6.98
N ASP A 3 31.36 -3.25 -8.06
CA ASP A 3 31.20 -1.99 -8.78
C ASP A 3 29.84 -1.99 -9.47
N ASN A 4 28.90 -1.21 -8.93
CA ASN A 4 27.53 -1.10 -9.45
C ASN A 4 27.43 -0.07 -10.60
N ALA A 5 28.55 0.46 -11.09
CA ALA A 5 28.59 1.36 -12.22
C ALA A 5 28.07 0.66 -13.50
N GLY A 6 26.86 0.98 -13.92
CA GLY A 6 26.26 0.54 -15.18
C GLY A 6 24.96 -0.26 -15.07
N LEU A 7 24.49 -0.57 -13.87
CA LEU A 7 23.19 -1.23 -13.70
C LEU A 7 22.04 -0.22 -13.88
N ASP A 8 21.07 -0.55 -14.73
CA ASP A 8 19.86 0.26 -14.95
C ASP A 8 19.11 0.39 -13.61
N PRO A 9 18.98 1.60 -13.04
CA PRO A 9 18.31 1.76 -11.75
C PRO A 9 16.85 1.30 -11.84
N HIS A 10 16.22 1.28 -13.02
CA HIS A 10 14.86 0.80 -13.20
C HIS A 10 14.73 -0.71 -13.46
N MET A 11 15.81 -1.49 -13.30
CA MET A 11 15.82 -2.92 -13.63
C MET A 11 14.58 -3.66 -13.10
N ILE A 12 14.25 -3.51 -11.81
CA ILE A 12 13.10 -4.15 -11.17
C ILE A 12 11.76 -3.62 -11.69
N PRO A 13 11.42 -2.32 -11.56
CA PRO A 13 10.10 -1.81 -11.97
C PRO A 13 9.83 -1.95 -13.47
N LYS A 14 10.88 -2.18 -14.29
CA LYS A 14 10.80 -2.41 -15.73
C LYS A 14 10.38 -3.82 -16.12
N VAL A 15 10.65 -4.85 -15.31
CA VAL A 15 10.36 -6.26 -15.66
C VAL A 15 8.87 -6.45 -15.95
N ASN A 16 8.01 -5.82 -15.16
CA ASN A 16 6.56 -5.96 -15.26
C ASN A 16 5.87 -4.67 -15.75
N ALA A 17 6.63 -3.72 -16.31
CA ALA A 17 6.11 -2.41 -16.65
C ALA A 17 5.05 -2.46 -17.77
N PHE A 18 3.88 -1.89 -17.48
CA PHE A 18 2.84 -1.64 -18.49
C PHE A 18 3.04 -0.32 -19.24
N VAL A 19 4.06 0.45 -18.88
CA VAL A 19 4.42 1.77 -19.43
C VAL A 19 5.86 1.78 -19.91
N LYS A 20 6.23 2.75 -20.74
CA LYS A 20 7.62 2.92 -21.17
C LYS A 20 8.40 3.85 -20.25
N LYS A 21 7.75 4.94 -19.82
CA LYS A 21 8.35 5.93 -18.93
C LYS A 21 8.24 5.50 -17.47
N LEU A 22 9.35 5.63 -16.74
CA LEU A 22 9.49 5.28 -15.34
C LEU A 22 10.05 6.46 -14.55
N HIS A 23 9.70 6.56 -13.28
CA HIS A 23 10.09 7.64 -12.36
C HIS A 23 10.64 7.07 -11.05
N ARG A 24 11.53 7.82 -10.39
CA ARG A 24 12.05 7.52 -9.03
C ARG A 24 11.92 8.70 -8.07
N ASP A 25 11.38 9.81 -8.56
CA ASP A 25 11.11 11.03 -7.82
C ASP A 25 9.68 11.50 -8.17
N VAL A 26 9.13 12.39 -7.34
CA VAL A 26 7.86 13.05 -7.59
C VAL A 26 7.94 13.84 -8.90
N TYR A 27 6.93 13.67 -9.75
CA TYR A 27 6.85 14.31 -11.06
C TYR A 27 5.51 15.03 -11.24
N PRO A 28 5.39 15.95 -12.22
CA PRO A 28 4.26 16.88 -12.30
C PRO A 28 2.85 16.26 -12.33
N ALA A 29 2.70 15.01 -12.76
CA ALA A 29 1.40 14.35 -12.82
C ALA A 29 0.94 13.73 -11.49
N VAL A 30 1.85 13.51 -10.53
CA VAL A 30 1.54 12.96 -9.19
C VAL A 30 1.81 13.96 -8.07
N ASP A 31 2.28 15.17 -8.40
CA ASP A 31 2.59 16.22 -7.42
C ASP A 31 1.41 16.48 -6.47
N PRO A 32 1.55 16.25 -5.16
CA PRO A 32 0.44 16.37 -4.21
C PRO A 32 -0.06 17.82 -4.05
N ARG A 33 0.69 18.82 -4.50
CA ARG A 33 0.32 20.24 -4.44
C ARG A 33 -0.71 20.64 -5.49
N ARG A 34 -1.04 19.74 -6.41
CA ARG A 34 -2.01 20.01 -7.47
C ARG A 34 -3.45 20.11 -6.93
N PRO A 35 -4.26 21.08 -7.37
CA PRO A 35 -5.63 21.25 -6.90
C PRO A 35 -6.53 20.03 -7.11
N ASP A 36 -6.36 19.30 -8.20
CA ASP A 36 -7.09 18.06 -8.53
C ASP A 36 -6.71 16.87 -7.61
N HIS A 37 -5.60 16.97 -6.89
CA HIS A 37 -5.17 15.98 -5.90
C HIS A 37 -5.66 16.27 -4.49
N PHE A 38 -6.26 17.44 -4.26
CA PHE A 38 -6.75 17.80 -2.93
C PHE A 38 -7.89 16.87 -2.52
N GLN A 39 -7.73 16.23 -1.36
CA GLN A 39 -8.68 15.26 -0.85
C GLN A 39 -9.75 15.94 0.03
N ALA A 40 -10.20 17.14 -0.34
CA ALA A 40 -11.10 17.96 0.46
C ALA A 40 -12.36 17.18 0.89
N GLY A 41 -12.64 17.18 2.20
CA GLY A 41 -13.75 16.46 2.82
C GLY A 41 -13.67 14.93 2.68
N LYS A 42 -12.54 14.34 2.27
CA LYS A 42 -12.29 12.90 2.36
C LYS A 42 -11.54 12.61 3.65
N ILE A 43 -11.96 11.55 4.32
CA ILE A 43 -11.27 11.00 5.48
C ILE A 43 -10.49 9.78 4.97
N VAL A 44 -9.19 9.77 5.22
CA VAL A 44 -8.28 8.71 4.79
C VAL A 44 -7.82 7.93 6.01
N VAL A 45 -7.93 6.60 5.96
CA VAL A 45 -7.45 5.68 6.99
C VAL A 45 -6.23 4.94 6.47
N ILE A 46 -5.11 5.04 7.18
CA ILE A 46 -3.85 4.40 6.84
C ILE A 46 -3.47 3.44 7.98
N THR A 47 -3.33 2.15 7.65
CA THR A 47 -2.82 1.15 8.58
C THR A 47 -1.29 1.20 8.65
N VAL A 48 -0.73 0.93 9.82
CA VAL A 48 0.72 0.84 10.01
C VAL A 48 1.06 -0.38 10.85
N ILE A 49 2.34 -0.70 10.92
CA ILE A 49 2.84 -1.57 11.98
C ILE A 49 2.94 -0.77 13.29
N CYS A 50 2.36 -1.32 14.35
CA CYS A 50 2.80 -1.08 15.71
C CYS A 50 3.39 -2.40 16.21
N CYS A 51 4.70 -2.46 16.43
CA CYS A 51 5.47 -3.68 16.76
C CYS A 51 5.10 -4.30 18.13
N ILE A 52 3.97 -3.91 18.72
CA ILE A 52 3.56 -4.31 20.07
C ILE A 52 2.29 -5.19 20.04
N PHE A 53 1.53 -5.26 18.92
CA PHE A 53 0.20 -5.90 18.95
C PHE A 53 -0.08 -6.84 17.79
N ARG A 54 -0.42 -8.09 18.13
CA ARG A 54 -0.82 -9.24 17.29
C ARG A 54 -2.16 -9.07 16.55
N SER A 55 -2.48 -7.86 16.14
CA SER A 55 -3.62 -7.47 15.31
C SER A 55 -3.36 -6.04 14.84
N GLY A 56 -2.98 -5.88 13.56
CA GLY A 56 -2.40 -4.65 13.01
C GLY A 56 -3.16 -3.37 13.38
N VAL A 57 -2.45 -2.29 13.73
CA VAL A 57 -3.03 -1.05 14.28
C VAL A 57 -3.07 0.05 13.21
N VAL A 58 -4.05 0.96 13.28
CA VAL A 58 -4.12 2.16 12.41
C VAL A 58 -3.16 3.23 12.99
N ARG A 59 -2.37 4.01 12.22
CA ARG A 59 -1.57 5.14 12.84
C ARG A 59 -2.05 6.49 12.42
N ALA A 60 -2.58 6.60 11.23
CA ALA A 60 -2.85 7.87 10.63
C ALA A 60 -4.26 7.83 10.07
N ILE A 61 -5.10 8.65 10.69
CA ILE A 61 -6.35 9.06 10.12
C ILE A 61 -6.21 10.55 10.01
N ALA A 62 -5.95 11.01 8.80
CA ALA A 62 -5.90 12.42 8.53
C ALA A 62 -7.12 12.74 7.67
N PRO A 63 -7.98 13.66 8.11
CA PRO A 63 -8.49 14.63 7.19
C PRO A 63 -7.27 15.31 6.56
N LEU A 64 -7.02 15.10 5.26
CA LEU A 64 -5.91 15.75 4.53
C LEU A 64 -6.11 17.27 4.40
N ASP A 65 -7.15 17.83 5.02
CA ASP A 65 -7.46 19.25 5.15
C ASP A 65 -7.13 19.84 6.53
N ARG A 66 -6.50 19.07 7.44
CA ARG A 66 -6.16 19.52 8.80
C ARG A 66 -4.66 19.67 9.06
N SER A 67 -4.34 20.46 10.09
CA SER A 67 -2.97 20.90 10.41
C SER A 67 -2.10 19.74 10.91
N ALA A 68 -0.77 19.88 10.87
CA ALA A 68 0.17 18.87 11.37
C ALA A 68 -0.09 18.47 12.85
N ASN A 69 -0.70 19.34 13.65
CA ASN A 69 -1.06 19.06 15.04
C ASN A 69 -2.21 18.04 15.16
N ASP A 70 -3.20 18.09 14.25
CA ASP A 70 -4.33 17.16 14.23
C ASP A 70 -3.90 15.72 13.91
N LEU A 71 -2.88 15.57 13.05
CA LEU A 71 -2.24 14.28 12.74
C LEU A 71 -1.54 13.68 13.97
N ALA A 72 -0.81 14.49 14.74
CA ALA A 72 -0.10 14.04 15.93
C ALA A 72 -1.07 13.59 17.04
N GLU A 73 -2.15 14.34 17.27
CA GLU A 73 -3.20 13.94 18.22
C GLU A 73 -3.89 12.63 17.80
N THR A 74 -4.13 12.48 16.49
CA THR A 74 -4.76 11.27 15.97
C THR A 74 -3.84 10.06 16.06
N GLU A 75 -2.55 10.22 15.77
CA GLU A 75 -1.55 9.18 16.02
C GLU A 75 -1.49 8.78 17.50
N GLU A 76 -1.48 9.76 18.42
CA GLU A 76 -1.46 9.48 19.85
C GLU A 76 -2.73 8.77 20.32
N LEU A 77 -3.90 9.18 19.81
CA LEU A 77 -5.17 8.55 20.11
C LEU A 77 -5.18 7.09 19.63
N ILE A 78 -4.81 6.82 18.38
CA ILE A 78 -4.87 5.45 17.86
C ILE A 78 -3.85 4.52 18.52
N ARG A 79 -2.71 5.05 18.97
CA ARG A 79 -1.75 4.28 19.79
C ARG A 79 -2.35 3.80 21.11
N LYS A 80 -3.37 4.48 21.65
CA LYS A 80 -4.04 4.14 22.91
C LYS A 80 -5.25 3.22 22.71
N ILE A 81 -5.87 3.22 21.53
CA ILE A 81 -7.08 2.43 21.24
C ILE A 81 -6.73 1.03 20.79
N ASN A 82 -7.34 0.03 21.42
CA ASN A 82 -7.27 -1.38 21.05
C ASN A 82 -8.65 -2.00 21.24
N PRO A 83 -9.25 -2.72 20.27
CA PRO A 83 -8.73 -3.16 18.95
C PRO A 83 -9.03 -2.21 17.77
N VAL A 84 -8.54 -2.53 16.56
CA VAL A 84 -8.79 -1.80 15.28
C VAL A 84 -10.25 -1.43 15.08
N THR A 85 -11.17 -2.32 15.47
CA THR A 85 -12.60 -2.07 15.34
C THR A 85 -13.04 -0.89 16.19
N GLN A 86 -12.54 -0.79 17.43
CA GLN A 86 -12.79 0.36 18.29
C GLN A 86 -12.11 1.62 17.74
N ALA A 87 -10.89 1.50 17.24
CA ALA A 87 -10.21 2.62 16.59
C ALA A 87 -11.07 3.17 15.46
N CYS A 88 -11.54 2.30 14.55
CA CYS A 88 -12.44 2.60 13.44
C CYS A 88 -13.77 3.24 13.85
N ASP A 89 -14.40 2.79 14.94
CA ASP A 89 -15.63 3.40 15.46
C ASP A 89 -15.38 4.83 15.91
N GLU A 90 -14.32 5.07 16.69
CA GLU A 90 -13.95 6.40 17.17
C GLU A 90 -13.57 7.35 16.01
N ILE A 91 -12.99 6.83 14.92
CA ILE A 91 -12.78 7.60 13.67
C ILE A 91 -14.11 8.12 13.15
N VAL A 92 -15.06 7.21 13.00
CA VAL A 92 -16.33 7.49 12.35
C VAL A 92 -17.09 8.50 13.18
N ASP A 93 -17.05 8.36 14.51
CA ASP A 93 -17.72 9.27 15.42
C ASP A 93 -17.07 10.67 15.41
N ARG A 94 -15.73 10.75 15.35
CA ARG A 94 -15.01 12.04 15.48
C ARG A 94 -14.83 12.77 14.15
N PHE A 95 -14.66 12.03 13.06
CA PHE A 95 -14.30 12.58 11.75
C PHE A 95 -15.35 12.28 10.69
N GLY A 96 -16.08 11.16 10.80
CA GLY A 96 -17.05 10.68 9.81
C GLY A 96 -16.59 9.42 9.08
N VAL A 97 -17.44 8.90 8.19
CA VAL A 97 -17.17 7.66 7.46
C VAL A 97 -15.97 7.83 6.50
N PRO A 98 -14.92 6.99 6.61
CA PRO A 98 -13.74 7.09 5.76
C PRO A 98 -14.03 6.75 4.30
N ARG A 99 -13.25 7.33 3.38
CA ARG A 99 -13.39 7.11 1.92
C ARG A 99 -12.20 6.42 1.30
N VAL A 100 -11.07 6.37 2.00
CA VAL A 100 -9.86 5.70 1.53
C VAL A 100 -9.33 4.83 2.64
N LEU A 101 -9.04 3.56 2.33
CA LEU A 101 -8.26 2.67 3.18
C LEU A 101 -6.93 2.40 2.49
N ILE A 102 -5.82 2.60 3.21
CA ILE A 102 -4.49 2.18 2.79
C ILE A 102 -4.02 1.09 3.74
N ASN A 103 -4.05 -0.16 3.28
CA ASN A 103 -3.46 -1.30 3.98
C ASN A 103 -1.94 -1.30 3.76
N ASN A 104 -1.24 -0.57 4.63
CA ASN A 104 0.22 -0.40 4.57
C ASN A 104 0.96 -1.26 5.62
N ALA A 105 0.30 -1.65 6.71
CA ALA A 105 0.92 -2.51 7.73
C ALA A 105 1.57 -3.78 7.12
N GLY A 106 2.80 -4.07 7.54
CA GLY A 106 3.55 -5.26 7.14
C GLY A 106 4.79 -5.52 8.00
N ALA A 107 4.90 -6.71 8.57
CA ALA A 107 6.03 -7.17 9.35
C ALA A 107 6.86 -8.22 8.60
N LEU A 108 8.07 -8.49 9.10
CA LEU A 108 8.94 -9.60 8.74
C LEU A 108 9.55 -10.10 10.07
N GLU A 109 8.91 -11.08 10.69
CA GLU A 109 9.27 -11.57 12.04
C GLU A 109 10.38 -12.63 12.02
N SER A 110 10.46 -13.42 10.94
CA SER A 110 11.57 -14.36 10.69
C SER A 110 12.19 -14.07 9.33
N ALA A 111 13.51 -13.86 9.34
CA ALA A 111 14.35 -13.68 8.17
C ALA A 111 15.33 -14.87 8.04
N ASP A 112 14.81 -16.09 8.04
CA ASP A 112 15.59 -17.34 7.95
C ASP A 112 15.32 -18.08 6.63
N THR A 113 16.18 -19.05 6.29
CA THR A 113 15.91 -19.92 5.14
C THR A 113 14.71 -20.82 5.43
N ILE A 114 14.05 -21.34 4.39
CA ILE A 114 12.91 -22.27 4.57
C ILE A 114 13.29 -23.50 5.42
N LEU A 115 14.55 -23.95 5.33
CA LEU A 115 15.02 -25.10 6.11
C LEU A 115 15.14 -24.78 7.61
N ASP A 116 15.50 -23.54 7.94
CA ASP A 116 15.88 -23.13 9.29
C ASP A 116 14.79 -22.33 10.01
N SER A 117 13.78 -21.82 9.29
CA SER A 117 12.68 -21.04 9.85
C SER A 117 11.88 -21.85 10.87
N ASP A 118 11.69 -21.28 12.07
CA ASP A 118 10.65 -21.72 13.00
C ASP A 118 9.26 -21.44 12.41
N ILE A 119 8.38 -22.44 12.44
CA ILE A 119 7.08 -22.38 11.78
C ILE A 119 6.15 -21.34 12.42
N GLU A 120 6.20 -21.19 13.75
CA GLU A 120 5.34 -20.23 14.44
C GLU A 120 5.77 -18.79 14.12
N SER A 121 7.07 -18.50 14.24
CA SER A 121 7.65 -17.20 13.90
C SER A 121 7.44 -16.84 12.42
N TRP A 122 7.50 -17.83 11.53
CA TRP A 122 7.19 -17.67 10.12
C TRP A 122 5.71 -17.28 9.90
N TRP A 123 4.78 -17.90 10.63
CA TRP A 123 3.34 -17.58 10.57
C TRP A 123 2.98 -16.25 11.23
N GLU A 124 3.72 -15.77 12.22
CA GLU A 124 3.48 -14.45 12.83
C GLU A 124 3.53 -13.32 11.79
N THR A 125 4.43 -13.43 10.80
CA THR A 125 4.50 -12.51 9.65
C THR A 125 3.17 -12.47 8.88
N HIS A 126 2.53 -13.63 8.70
CA HIS A 126 1.26 -13.74 7.98
C HIS A 126 0.08 -13.25 8.80
N ASP A 127 0.08 -13.47 10.12
CA ASP A 127 -0.93 -12.92 11.02
C ASP A 127 -0.98 -11.40 10.94
N VAL A 128 0.18 -10.73 10.90
CA VAL A 128 0.24 -9.29 10.69
C VAL A 128 -0.20 -8.93 9.27
N ASN A 129 0.42 -9.53 8.26
CA ASN A 129 0.35 -9.04 6.89
C ASN A 129 -0.94 -9.41 6.17
N ILE A 130 -1.51 -10.58 6.46
CA ILE A 130 -2.73 -11.10 5.83
C ILE A 130 -3.93 -10.84 6.73
N LYS A 131 -3.91 -11.38 7.97
CA LYS A 131 -5.06 -11.28 8.88
C LYS A 131 -5.29 -9.85 9.33
N GLY A 132 -4.24 -9.07 9.59
CA GLY A 132 -4.32 -7.62 9.82
C GLY A 132 -4.99 -6.87 8.66
N THR A 133 -4.52 -7.10 7.43
CA THR A 133 -5.09 -6.51 6.20
C THR A 133 -6.57 -6.87 6.02
N LEU A 134 -6.92 -8.14 6.20
CA LEU A 134 -8.31 -8.59 6.08
C LEU A 134 -9.20 -7.96 7.16
N THR A 135 -8.72 -7.87 8.39
CA THR A 135 -9.45 -7.27 9.52
C THR A 135 -9.73 -5.79 9.28
N ALA A 136 -8.72 -5.03 8.84
CA ALA A 136 -8.87 -3.62 8.51
C ALA A 136 -9.84 -3.42 7.34
N THR A 137 -9.70 -4.23 6.28
CA THR A 137 -10.57 -4.19 5.10
C THR A 137 -12.03 -4.48 5.46
N GLN A 138 -12.30 -5.55 6.21
CA GLN A 138 -13.67 -5.86 6.63
C GLN A 138 -14.28 -4.78 7.52
N THR A 139 -13.48 -4.21 8.42
CA THR A 139 -13.92 -3.13 9.30
C THR A 139 -14.28 -1.89 8.49
N PHE A 140 -13.43 -1.51 7.53
CA PHE A 140 -13.70 -0.41 6.62
C PHE A 140 -14.97 -0.65 5.79
N LEU A 141 -15.10 -1.83 5.17
CA LEU A 141 -16.27 -2.21 4.37
C LEU A 141 -17.57 -2.18 5.17
N ARG A 142 -17.54 -2.61 6.44
CA ARG A 142 -18.71 -2.51 7.36
C ARG A 142 -19.14 -1.07 7.62
N LYS A 143 -18.22 -0.10 7.57
CA LYS A 143 -18.51 1.33 7.78
C LYS A 143 -18.97 2.04 6.50
N VAL A 144 -18.35 1.74 5.36
CA VAL A 144 -18.68 2.40 4.08
C VAL A 144 -19.85 1.75 3.34
N GLY A 145 -20.16 0.49 3.66
CA GLY A 145 -21.16 -0.33 2.96
C GLY A 145 -20.64 -0.91 1.64
N SER A 146 -21.31 -1.94 1.12
CA SER A 146 -20.88 -2.65 -0.09
C SER A 146 -21.03 -1.84 -1.39
N THR A 147 -21.86 -0.80 -1.36
CA THR A 147 -22.13 0.11 -2.48
C THR A 147 -22.17 1.56 -1.99
N PRO A 148 -21.02 2.16 -1.66
CA PRO A 148 -20.97 3.52 -1.15
C PRO A 148 -21.46 4.52 -2.21
N SER A 149 -22.20 5.54 -1.78
CA SER A 149 -22.71 6.60 -2.66
C SER A 149 -21.64 7.59 -3.13
N ARG A 150 -20.44 7.53 -2.53
CA ARG A 150 -19.31 8.39 -2.83
C ARG A 150 -18.14 7.53 -3.33
N PRO A 151 -17.23 8.09 -4.16
CA PRO A 151 -16.01 7.40 -4.56
C PRO A 151 -15.23 6.94 -3.33
N THR A 152 -14.91 5.65 -3.32
CA THR A 152 -14.24 4.95 -2.23
C THR A 152 -13.10 4.11 -2.80
N THR A 153 -11.95 4.14 -2.14
CA THR A 153 -10.72 3.49 -2.62
C THR A 153 -10.08 2.63 -1.54
N ILE A 154 -9.65 1.42 -1.89
CA ILE A 154 -8.85 0.53 -1.04
C ILE A 154 -7.51 0.28 -1.75
N ILE A 155 -6.42 0.68 -1.10
CA ILE A 155 -5.05 0.50 -1.58
C ILE A 155 -4.37 -0.55 -0.69
N ASN A 156 -3.93 -1.65 -1.28
CA ASN A 156 -3.12 -2.67 -0.60
C ASN A 156 -1.65 -2.45 -0.96
N LEU A 157 -0.79 -2.11 0.01
CA LEU A 157 0.64 -2.08 -0.25
C LEU A 157 1.21 -3.50 -0.27
N THR A 158 1.67 -3.89 -1.45
CA THR A 158 2.29 -5.19 -1.71
C THR A 158 3.79 -5.00 -1.84
N SER A 159 4.46 -5.80 -2.68
CA SER A 159 5.87 -5.64 -2.97
C SER A 159 6.22 -6.42 -4.23
N ASP A 160 7.06 -5.87 -5.09
CA ASP A 160 7.72 -6.60 -6.19
C ASP A 160 8.52 -7.81 -5.67
N ALA A 161 8.97 -7.79 -4.40
CA ALA A 161 9.58 -8.94 -3.73
C ALA A 161 8.66 -10.17 -3.65
N SER A 162 7.35 -10.00 -3.81
CA SER A 162 6.41 -11.12 -3.90
C SER A 162 6.48 -11.86 -5.24
N LEU A 163 6.96 -11.21 -6.30
CA LEU A 163 6.97 -11.76 -7.66
C LEU A 163 8.20 -12.64 -7.94
N GLY A 164 9.22 -12.57 -7.08
CA GLY A 164 10.46 -13.35 -7.19
C GLY A 164 10.91 -13.93 -5.85
N GLY A 165 11.84 -14.87 -5.89
CA GLY A 165 12.42 -15.49 -4.68
C GLY A 165 13.57 -14.66 -4.14
N ILE A 166 13.35 -13.92 -3.05
CA ILE A 166 14.42 -13.30 -2.27
C ILE A 166 14.79 -14.26 -1.13
N PRO A 167 16.06 -14.71 -1.02
CA PRO A 167 16.48 -15.58 0.08
C PRO A 167 16.08 -14.96 1.42
N ARG A 168 15.60 -15.80 2.35
CA ARG A 168 15.21 -15.43 3.72
C ARG A 168 13.95 -14.56 3.86
N PHE A 169 13.26 -14.25 2.75
CA PHE A 169 12.05 -13.42 2.75
C PHE A 169 10.77 -14.23 2.47
N SER A 170 10.80 -15.55 2.62
CA SER A 170 9.70 -16.43 2.18
C SER A 170 8.36 -16.08 2.84
N SER A 171 8.33 -15.86 4.16
CA SER A 171 7.14 -15.45 4.92
C SER A 171 6.59 -14.11 4.41
N TYR A 172 7.46 -13.10 4.28
CA TYR A 172 7.09 -11.77 3.81
C TYR A 172 6.59 -11.81 2.36
N SER A 173 7.36 -12.37 1.43
CA SER A 173 7.02 -12.44 0.01
C SER A 173 5.70 -13.18 -0.22
N ILE A 174 5.47 -14.31 0.45
CA ILE A 174 4.21 -15.05 0.35
C ILE A 174 3.05 -14.22 0.94
N SER A 175 3.24 -13.57 2.09
CA SER A 175 2.18 -12.73 2.67
C SER A 175 1.81 -11.52 1.80
N LYS A 176 2.78 -10.89 1.13
CA LYS A 176 2.53 -9.79 0.18
C LYS A 176 1.92 -10.29 -1.14
N MET A 177 2.24 -11.51 -1.57
CA MET A 177 1.54 -12.18 -2.68
C MET A 177 0.06 -12.43 -2.33
N ALA A 178 -0.23 -12.87 -1.10
CA ALA A 178 -1.61 -13.06 -0.65
C ALA A 178 -2.41 -11.76 -0.71
N ASN A 179 -1.83 -10.63 -0.28
CA ASN A 179 -2.44 -9.31 -0.42
C ASN A 179 -2.62 -8.89 -1.89
N THR A 180 -1.69 -9.27 -2.77
CA THR A 180 -1.85 -9.07 -4.23
C THR A 180 -3.05 -9.84 -4.77
N LYS A 181 -3.25 -11.07 -4.29
CA LYS A 181 -4.36 -11.93 -4.71
C LYS A 181 -5.70 -11.51 -4.10
N LEU A 182 -5.73 -10.88 -2.93
CA LEU A 182 -6.94 -10.36 -2.28
C LEU A 182 -7.65 -9.30 -3.13
N THR A 183 -6.89 -8.43 -3.79
CA THR A 183 -7.41 -7.27 -4.56
C THR A 183 -8.42 -7.61 -5.66
N PRO A 184 -8.21 -8.58 -6.56
CA PRO A 184 -9.24 -8.94 -7.55
C PRO A 184 -10.53 -9.50 -6.92
N TYR A 185 -10.47 -10.13 -5.73
CA TYR A 185 -11.70 -10.52 -5.01
C TYR A 185 -12.45 -9.29 -4.52
N LEU A 186 -11.76 -8.30 -3.94
CA LEU A 186 -12.37 -7.03 -3.55
C LEU A 186 -13.05 -6.33 -4.73
N GLN A 187 -12.45 -6.36 -5.92
CA GLN A 187 -13.07 -5.79 -7.12
C GLN A 187 -14.38 -6.50 -7.49
N VAL A 188 -14.39 -7.83 -7.49
CA VAL A 188 -15.56 -8.61 -7.92
C VAL A 188 -16.69 -8.51 -6.89
N GLU A 189 -16.35 -8.55 -5.60
CA GLU A 189 -17.33 -8.46 -4.50
C GLU A 189 -17.83 -7.02 -4.26
N HIS A 190 -17.00 -6.02 -4.57
CA HIS A 190 -17.30 -4.60 -4.38
C HIS A 190 -16.99 -3.76 -5.63
N PRO A 191 -17.73 -3.94 -6.76
CA PRO A 191 -17.41 -3.31 -8.05
C PRO A 191 -17.55 -1.79 -8.07
N THR A 192 -18.22 -1.20 -7.07
CA THR A 192 -18.34 0.26 -6.89
C THR A 192 -17.19 0.87 -6.09
N ILE A 193 -16.34 0.04 -5.49
CA ILE A 193 -15.13 0.44 -4.76
C ILE A 193 -13.92 0.22 -5.66
N THR A 194 -13.07 1.24 -5.79
CA THR A 194 -11.80 1.07 -6.50
C THR A 194 -10.82 0.35 -5.57
N SER A 195 -10.43 -0.88 -5.89
CA SER A 195 -9.47 -1.66 -5.10
C SER A 195 -8.24 -2.00 -5.93
N LEU A 196 -7.04 -1.72 -5.44
CA LEU A 196 -5.80 -1.99 -6.19
C LEU A 196 -4.63 -2.30 -5.26
N CYS A 197 -3.61 -2.93 -5.82
CA CYS A 197 -2.32 -3.10 -5.18
C CYS A 197 -1.34 -2.06 -5.67
N ILE A 198 -0.57 -1.51 -4.73
CA ILE A 198 0.58 -0.66 -5.05
C ILE A 198 1.85 -1.34 -4.54
N ASP A 199 2.81 -1.51 -5.42
CA ASP A 199 4.18 -1.79 -5.05
C ASP A 199 4.93 -0.48 -4.80
N PRO A 200 5.46 -0.28 -3.59
CA PRO A 200 6.09 0.97 -3.18
C PRO A 200 7.51 1.15 -3.74
N GLY A 201 7.98 0.27 -4.62
CA GLY A 201 9.36 0.27 -5.06
C GLY A 201 10.33 -0.10 -3.93
N VAL A 202 11.59 0.33 -4.06
CA VAL A 202 12.63 0.01 -3.07
C VAL A 202 12.87 1.22 -2.17
N VAL A 203 12.13 1.30 -1.07
CA VAL A 203 12.29 2.35 -0.05
C VAL A 203 13.12 1.85 1.13
N GLU A 204 13.97 2.72 1.69
CA GLU A 204 14.82 2.39 2.83
C GLU A 204 14.01 2.41 4.14
N MET A 205 13.73 1.23 4.72
CA MET A 205 12.97 1.12 5.98
C MET A 205 13.88 0.77 7.16
N SER A 206 13.44 1.12 8.38
CA SER A 206 14.24 0.94 9.60
C SER A 206 14.55 -0.51 9.97
N TRP A 207 13.78 -1.47 9.44
CA TRP A 207 13.98 -2.92 9.62
C TRP A 207 14.57 -3.59 8.38
N THR A 208 14.90 -2.84 7.33
CA THR A 208 15.59 -3.43 6.19
C THR A 208 17.05 -3.61 6.56
N ASP A 209 17.49 -4.86 6.69
CA ASP A 209 18.90 -5.15 6.91
C ASP A 209 19.72 -4.58 5.73
N ILE A 210 20.71 -3.76 6.06
CA ILE A 210 21.51 -3.02 5.08
C ILE A 210 22.19 -4.00 4.12
N GLU A 211 22.54 -5.21 4.57
CA GLU A 211 23.10 -6.25 3.71
C GLU A 211 22.12 -6.77 2.64
N ALA A 212 20.83 -6.85 2.94
CA ALA A 212 19.82 -7.21 1.93
C ALA A 212 19.71 -6.10 0.86
N LEU A 213 19.79 -4.83 1.27
CA LEU A 213 19.81 -3.65 0.39
C LEU A 213 21.10 -3.49 -0.42
N GLN A 214 22.19 -4.17 -0.05
CA GLN A 214 23.43 -4.20 -0.83
C GLN A 214 23.35 -5.13 -2.05
N SER A 215 22.27 -5.90 -2.18
CA SER A 215 22.00 -6.67 -3.39
C SER A 215 21.95 -5.75 -4.61
N PRO A 216 22.64 -6.10 -5.72
CA PRO A 216 22.53 -5.37 -6.99
C PRO A 216 21.08 -5.25 -7.51
N LEU A 217 20.17 -6.08 -7.00
CA LEU A 217 18.73 -6.04 -7.32
C LEU A 217 17.99 -4.87 -6.66
N LEU A 218 18.54 -4.23 -5.63
CA LEU A 218 17.89 -3.18 -4.83
C LEU A 218 18.60 -1.82 -4.96
N LEU A 219 19.35 -1.61 -6.04
CA LEU A 219 20.19 -0.41 -6.25
C LEU A 219 19.39 0.87 -6.48
N GLY A 220 18.25 0.78 -7.14
CA GLY A 220 17.40 1.93 -7.37
C GLY A 220 16.57 2.20 -6.12
N ARG A 221 17.03 3.12 -5.26
CA ARG A 221 16.27 3.59 -4.11
C ARG A 221 15.19 4.57 -4.56
N ASP A 222 13.97 4.32 -4.10
CA ASP A 222 12.81 5.20 -4.26
C ASP A 222 12.61 6.04 -3.00
N ILE A 223 11.99 7.20 -3.16
CA ILE A 223 11.71 8.13 -2.07
C ILE A 223 10.30 7.93 -1.51
N TYR A 224 10.13 8.11 -0.21
CA TYR A 224 8.83 7.99 0.47
C TYR A 224 7.78 8.95 -0.10
N GLU A 225 8.23 10.12 -0.54
CA GLU A 225 7.40 11.16 -1.14
C GLU A 225 6.72 10.67 -2.42
N LEU A 226 7.39 9.82 -3.22
CA LEU A 226 6.80 9.26 -4.43
C LEU A 226 5.70 8.25 -4.11
N VAL A 227 5.90 7.41 -3.08
CA VAL A 227 4.85 6.49 -2.58
C VAL A 227 3.62 7.27 -2.17
N GLY A 228 3.80 8.33 -1.38
CA GLY A 228 2.72 9.20 -0.92
C GLY A 228 2.02 9.92 -2.08
N ALA A 229 2.80 10.49 -3.01
CA ALA A 229 2.30 11.20 -4.19
C ALA A 229 1.43 10.30 -5.09
N VAL A 230 1.89 9.09 -5.39
CA VAL A 230 1.11 8.11 -6.17
C VAL A 230 -0.13 7.65 -5.39
N GLY A 231 -0.02 7.42 -4.08
CA GLY A 231 -1.16 7.10 -3.23
C GLY A 231 -2.25 8.18 -3.26
N ILE A 232 -1.86 9.46 -3.19
CA ILE A 232 -2.77 10.60 -3.31
C ILE A 232 -3.39 10.65 -4.71
N TRP A 233 -2.60 10.47 -5.76
CA TRP A 233 -3.11 10.44 -7.14
C TRP A 233 -4.13 9.31 -7.35
N VAL A 234 -3.87 8.11 -6.82
CA VAL A 234 -4.80 6.98 -6.85
C VAL A 234 -6.09 7.26 -6.08
N ALA A 235 -5.97 7.89 -4.91
CA ALA A 235 -7.10 8.30 -4.10
C ALA A 235 -7.88 9.49 -4.70
N SER A 236 -7.27 10.24 -5.63
CA SER A 236 -7.89 11.36 -6.34
C SER A 236 -8.81 10.89 -7.47
N GLU A 237 -9.92 11.61 -7.69
CA GLU A 237 -10.90 11.34 -8.75
C GLU A 237 -11.36 9.87 -8.85
N ASP A 238 -11.96 9.49 -9.98
CA ASP A 238 -12.31 8.10 -10.29
C ASP A 238 -11.15 7.40 -11.01
N LYS A 239 -10.59 6.39 -10.35
CA LYS A 239 -9.52 5.52 -10.88
C LYS A 239 -9.98 4.06 -11.04
N SER A 240 -11.28 3.83 -11.22
CA SER A 240 -11.89 2.50 -11.37
C SER A 240 -11.26 1.62 -12.47
N PHE A 241 -10.64 2.22 -13.50
CA PHE A 241 -9.90 1.47 -14.53
C PHE A 241 -8.69 0.69 -13.98
N LEU A 242 -8.17 1.08 -12.81
CA LEU A 242 -7.11 0.39 -12.08
C LEU A 242 -7.65 -0.66 -11.10
N SER A 243 -8.97 -0.74 -10.89
CA SER A 243 -9.55 -1.68 -9.92
C SER A 243 -9.20 -3.13 -10.29
N GLY A 244 -8.86 -3.94 -9.30
CA GLY A 244 -8.39 -5.32 -9.42
C GLY A 244 -6.94 -5.48 -9.88
N ARG A 245 -6.16 -4.40 -10.01
CA ARG A 245 -4.84 -4.43 -10.66
C ARG A 245 -3.68 -4.17 -9.72
N TYR A 246 -2.50 -4.44 -10.25
CA TYR A 246 -1.19 -4.11 -9.70
C TYR A 246 -0.64 -2.83 -10.33
N LEU A 247 -0.03 -1.98 -9.52
CA LEU A 247 0.61 -0.74 -9.92
C LEU A 247 1.95 -0.60 -9.18
N SER A 248 3.05 -0.43 -9.90
CA SER A 248 4.30 0.04 -9.27
C SER A 248 4.32 1.58 -9.25
N ILE A 249 4.78 2.18 -8.15
CA ILE A 249 4.89 3.65 -8.03
C ILE A 249 5.80 4.27 -9.10
N ASN A 250 6.70 3.47 -9.67
CA ASN A 250 7.63 3.93 -10.68
C ASN A 250 6.95 4.17 -12.04
N TRP A 251 5.75 3.64 -12.27
CA TRP A 251 5.10 3.73 -13.58
C TRP A 251 4.51 5.14 -13.83
N ASP A 252 4.75 5.68 -15.02
CA ASP A 252 4.16 6.96 -15.44
C ASP A 252 2.63 6.88 -15.52
N VAL A 253 1.96 7.68 -14.67
CA VAL A 253 0.50 7.66 -14.54
C VAL A 253 -0.23 8.23 -15.75
N GLU A 254 0.39 9.13 -16.51
CA GLU A 254 -0.21 9.72 -17.71
C GLU A 254 -0.26 8.67 -18.83
N GLU A 255 0.81 7.88 -18.99
CA GLU A 255 0.81 6.72 -19.90
C GLU A 255 -0.25 5.68 -19.48
N LEU A 256 -0.44 5.44 -18.18
CA LEU A 256 -1.49 4.54 -17.70
C LEU A 256 -2.89 5.06 -18.03
N GLN A 257 -3.15 6.35 -17.78
CA GLN A 257 -4.42 6.99 -18.10
C GLN A 257 -4.71 7.01 -19.60
N ALA A 258 -3.71 7.30 -20.44
CA ALA A 258 -3.84 7.25 -21.90
C ALA A 258 -4.26 5.85 -22.39
N ARG A 259 -3.91 4.80 -21.63
CA ARG A 259 -4.24 3.40 -21.93
C ARG A 259 -5.52 2.91 -21.25
N ARG A 260 -6.30 3.77 -20.55
CA ARG A 260 -7.54 3.39 -19.82
C ARG A 260 -8.48 2.46 -20.59
N ARG A 261 -8.69 2.72 -21.89
CA ARG A 261 -9.58 1.91 -22.76
C ARG A 261 -9.14 0.46 -22.91
N ARG A 262 -7.84 0.19 -22.82
CA ARG A 262 -7.28 -1.17 -22.90
C ARG A 262 -7.54 -1.96 -21.61
N PHE A 263 -7.71 -1.27 -20.48
CA PHE A 263 -8.03 -1.88 -19.19
C PHE A 263 -9.52 -2.22 -19.08
N SER A 264 -10.42 -1.38 -19.59
CA SER A 264 -11.87 -1.63 -19.54
C SER A 264 -12.34 -2.84 -20.36
N ARG A 265 -11.54 -3.33 -21.33
CA ARG A 265 -11.91 -4.44 -22.23
C ARG A 265 -11.62 -5.84 -21.70
N ARG A 266 -10.98 -5.98 -20.53
CA ARG A 266 -10.47 -7.26 -20.01
C ARG A 266 -11.30 -7.89 -18.88
N ILE A 267 -12.51 -7.36 -18.65
CA ILE A 267 -13.40 -7.77 -17.55
C ILE A 267 -14.77 -8.24 -18.08
N GLY A 268 -14.77 -8.85 -19.27
CA GLY A 268 -15.94 -9.49 -19.89
C GLY A 268 -15.60 -10.92 -20.28
#